data_AF-A0A918JXH7-F1
#
_entry.id   AF-A0A918JXH7-F1
#
_cell.length_a   1.000
_cell.length_b   1.000
_cell.length_c   1.000
_cell.angle_alpha   90.00
_cell.angle_beta   90.00
_cell.angle_gamma   90.00
#
_symmetry.space_group_name_H-M   'P 1'
#
loop_
_entity.id
_entity.type
_entity.pdbx_description
1 polymer ?
#
loop_
_entity_poly.entity_id
_entity_poly.type
_entity_poly.pdbx_seq_one_letter_code
_entity_poly.pdbx_strand_id
1 'polypeptide(L)'
;MDDFAQKWEAKYSYAIKSWRDNWEELTAFFEFPLEIRKIIYTTNLIENLNGKIRKYTKNKLSFPTDQAVMKSVYLATREATKKWSMPIANWGIILNQFLTIYEKRVRL
;
A
#
# COMPACT_ATOMS: atom_id res chain seq x y z
N MET A 1 13.53 10.73 13.60
CA MET A 1 13.70 9.29 13.91
C MET A 1 14.18 9.10 15.34
N ASP A 2 15.14 9.90 15.79
CA ASP A 2 15.77 9.69 17.11
C ASP A 2 14.82 9.90 18.29
N ASP A 3 13.90 10.86 18.23
CA ASP A 3 12.86 11.02 19.26
C ASP A 3 11.93 9.78 19.38
N PHE A 4 11.61 9.16 18.22
CA PHE A 4 10.80 7.95 18.19
C PHE A 4 11.57 6.76 18.77
N ALA A 5 12.85 6.62 18.42
CA ALA A 5 13.73 5.60 18.97
C ALA A 5 13.89 5.77 20.49
N GLN A 6 14.20 6.99 20.97
CA GLN A 6 14.37 7.28 22.39
C GLN A 6 13.17 6.82 23.22
N LYS A 7 11.95 7.00 22.70
CA LYS A 7 10.72 6.61 23.40
C LYS A 7 10.40 5.11 23.34
N TRP A 8 10.75 4.44 22.25
CA TRP A 8 10.21 3.09 21.96
C TRP A 8 11.25 1.99 21.81
N GLU A 9 12.54 2.31 21.70
CA GLU A 9 13.62 1.35 21.46
C GLU A 9 13.74 0.31 22.57
N ALA A 10 13.56 0.71 23.83
CA ALA A 10 13.59 -0.20 24.97
C ALA A 10 12.51 -1.30 24.89
N LYS A 11 11.36 -1.02 24.25
CA LYS A 11 10.24 -1.97 24.13
C LYS A 11 10.19 -2.68 22.78
N TYR A 12 10.59 -2.00 21.70
CA TYR A 12 10.44 -2.48 20.32
C TYR A 12 11.75 -2.30 19.52
N SER A 13 12.86 -2.78 20.08
CA SER A 13 14.20 -2.65 19.49
C SER A 13 14.28 -3.15 18.05
N TYR A 14 13.66 -4.29 17.73
CA TYR A 14 13.61 -4.82 16.36
C TYR A 14 12.86 -3.91 15.38
N ALA A 15 11.79 -3.26 15.82
CA ALA A 15 11.06 -2.32 14.98
C ALA A 15 11.93 -1.08 14.71
N ILE A 16 12.56 -0.51 15.73
CA ILE A 16 13.47 0.64 15.58
C ILE A 16 14.64 0.30 14.66
N LYS A 17 15.25 -0.87 14.85
CA LYS A 17 16.32 -1.37 13.96
C LYS A 17 15.84 -1.46 12.52
N SER A 18 14.70 -2.10 12.26
CA SER A 18 14.13 -2.17 10.91
C SER A 18 13.89 -0.80 10.28
N TRP A 19 13.43 0.18 11.06
CA TRP A 19 13.27 1.56 10.55
C TRP A 19 14.60 2.23 10.20
N ARG A 20 15.66 2.01 11.00
CA ARG A 20 17.00 2.56 10.74
C ARG A 20 17.65 1.89 9.54
N ASP A 21 17.58 0.57 9.47
CA ASP A 21 18.19 -0.24 8.39
C ASP A 21 17.56 0.08 7.02
N ASN A 22 16.25 0.41 6.99
CA ASN A 22 15.51 0.69 5.75
C ASN A 22 15.14 2.17 5.61
N TRP A 23 15.85 3.07 6.30
CA TRP A 23 15.45 4.48 6.40
C TRP A 23 15.34 5.17 5.03
N GLU A 24 16.31 4.95 4.15
CA GLU A 24 16.33 5.57 2.81
C GLU A 24 15.09 5.16 1.99
N GLU A 25 14.77 3.86 1.95
CA GLU A 25 13.60 3.35 1.24
C GLU A 25 12.29 3.85 1.85
N LEU A 26 12.19 3.83 3.18
CA LEU A 26 10.99 4.26 3.91
C LEU A 26 10.77 5.77 3.85
N THR A 27 11.79 6.56 3.53
CA THR A 27 11.69 8.02 3.44
C THR A 27 11.65 8.57 2.02
N ALA A 28 11.90 7.75 1.00
CA ALA A 28 11.82 8.15 -0.40
C ALA A 28 10.48 8.84 -0.76
N PHE A 29 9.38 8.42 -0.11
CA PHE A 29 8.08 9.02 -0.38
C PHE A 29 7.98 10.51 0.07
N PHE A 30 8.89 11.01 0.90
CA PHE A 30 8.94 12.42 1.29
C PHE A 30 9.34 13.36 0.16
N GLU A 31 9.94 12.84 -0.91
CA GLU A 31 10.22 13.61 -2.14
C GLU A 31 8.94 14.04 -2.86
N PHE A 32 7.81 13.37 -2.60
CA PHE A 32 6.55 13.72 -3.23
C PHE A 32 5.81 14.86 -2.50
N PRO A 33 5.04 15.70 -3.24
CA PRO A 33 4.08 16.63 -2.67
C PRO A 33 3.06 15.95 -1.76
N LEU A 34 2.46 16.73 -0.86
CA LEU A 34 1.52 16.23 0.15
C LEU A 34 0.34 15.47 -0.49
N GLU A 35 -0.12 15.92 -1.66
CA GLU A 35 -1.22 15.34 -2.41
C GLU A 35 -0.92 13.92 -2.86
N ILE A 36 0.30 13.65 -3.32
CA ILE A 36 0.75 12.31 -3.74
C ILE A 36 1.07 11.45 -2.51
N ARG A 37 1.74 12.03 -1.50
CA ARG A 37 2.00 11.34 -0.22
C ARG A 37 0.72 10.81 0.40
N LYS A 38 -0.38 11.55 0.23
CA LYS A 38 -1.71 11.14 0.68
C LYS A 38 -2.22 9.85 0.08
N ILE A 39 -1.93 9.58 -1.18
CA ILE A 39 -2.28 8.31 -1.78
C ILE A 39 -1.39 7.20 -1.21
N ILE A 40 -0.08 7.45 -1.14
CA ILE A 40 0.92 6.46 -0.70
C ILE A 40 0.67 6.00 0.74
N TYR A 41 0.42 6.93 1.67
CA TYR A 41 0.24 6.57 3.08
C TYR A 41 -1.07 5.80 3.36
N THR A 42 -2.02 5.80 2.44
CA THR A 42 -3.32 5.17 2.69
C THR A 42 -3.20 3.65 2.65
N THR A 43 -3.02 3.05 3.83
CA THR A 43 -3.00 1.59 3.98
C THR A 43 -4.38 0.97 3.74
N ASN A 44 -5.47 1.74 3.83
CA ASN A 44 -6.83 1.25 3.70
C ASN A 44 -7.07 0.48 2.40
N LEU A 45 -6.50 0.90 1.27
CA LEU A 45 -6.73 0.22 -0.01
C LEU A 45 -6.12 -1.19 -0.01
N ILE A 46 -4.85 -1.30 0.40
CA ILE A 46 -4.12 -2.56 0.45
C ILE A 46 -4.66 -3.46 1.57
N GLU A 47 -4.91 -2.92 2.76
CA GLU A 47 -5.46 -3.68 3.89
C GLU A 47 -6.89 -4.16 3.63
N ASN A 48 -7.73 -3.37 2.96
CA ASN A 48 -9.07 -3.80 2.57
C ASN A 48 -9.00 -4.98 1.58
N LEU A 49 -8.12 -4.92 0.58
CA LEU A 49 -7.92 -6.01 -0.36
C LEU A 49 -7.40 -7.27 0.35
N ASN A 50 -6.35 -7.13 1.17
CA ASN A 50 -5.79 -8.23 1.97
C ASN A 50 -6.83 -8.83 2.92
N GLY A 51 -7.66 -7.99 3.54
CA GLY A 51 -8.78 -8.41 4.38
C GLY A 51 -9.81 -9.24 3.61
N LYS A 52 -10.17 -8.81 2.39
CA LYS A 52 -11.06 -9.59 1.51
C LYS A 52 -10.44 -10.91 1.11
N ILE A 53 -9.19 -10.93 0.65
CA ILE A 53 -8.48 -12.17 0.28
C ILE A 53 -8.47 -13.14 1.47
N ARG A 54 -8.05 -12.68 2.65
CA ARG A 54 -8.09 -13.48 3.90
C ARG A 54 -9.49 -13.99 4.21
N LYS A 55 -10.54 -13.18 4.05
CA LYS A 55 -11.92 -13.60 4.27
C LYS A 55 -12.35 -14.74 3.34
N TYR A 56 -11.93 -14.74 2.08
CA TYR A 56 -12.28 -15.78 1.11
C TYR A 56 -11.43 -17.05 1.26
N THR A 57 -10.21 -16.93 1.80
CA THR A 57 -9.32 -18.08 2.01
C THR A 57 -9.41 -18.70 3.41
N LYS A 58 -9.89 -17.98 4.43
CA LYS A 58 -9.88 -18.45 5.85
C LYS A 58 -10.57 -19.80 6.10
N ASN A 59 -11.56 -20.17 5.29
CA ASN A 59 -12.32 -21.42 5.45
C ASN A 59 -11.65 -22.61 4.72
N LYS A 60 -10.48 -22.40 4.09
CA LYS A 60 -9.70 -23.41 3.38
C LYS A 60 -8.37 -23.60 4.13
N LEU A 61 -8.25 -24.71 4.84
CA LEU A 61 -7.02 -25.07 5.57
C LEU A 61 -5.88 -25.43 4.62
N SER A 62 -6.20 -26.00 3.45
CA SER A 62 -5.23 -26.32 2.40
C SER A 62 -5.87 -26.20 1.02
N PHE A 63 -5.02 -26.02 0.01
CA PHE A 63 -5.40 -26.07 -1.39
C PHE A 63 -4.75 -27.30 -2.03
N PRO A 64 -5.47 -28.04 -2.89
CA PRO A 64 -4.94 -29.27 -3.51
C PRO A 64 -3.86 -29.00 -4.56
N THR A 65 -3.85 -27.79 -5.16
CA THR A 65 -2.87 -27.36 -6.16
C THR A 65 -2.66 -25.84 -6.10
N ASP A 66 -1.54 -25.37 -6.64
CA ASP A 66 -1.24 -23.94 -6.78
C ASP A 66 -2.30 -23.21 -7.62
N GLN A 67 -2.84 -23.89 -8.64
CA GLN A 67 -3.91 -23.35 -9.47
C GLN A 67 -5.20 -23.11 -8.68
N ALA A 68 -5.50 -23.96 -7.69
CA ALA A 68 -6.67 -23.79 -6.84
C ALA A 68 -6.56 -22.54 -5.97
N VAL A 69 -5.39 -22.28 -5.35
CA VAL A 69 -5.18 -21.05 -4.55
C VAL A 69 -5.18 -19.81 -5.43
N MET A 70 -4.52 -19.85 -6.61
CA MET A 70 -4.54 -18.74 -7.57
C MET A 70 -5.96 -18.39 -8.01
N LYS A 71 -6.78 -19.39 -8.32
CA LYS A 71 -8.20 -19.18 -8.68
C LYS A 71 -8.99 -18.55 -7.54
N SER A 72 -8.77 -18.99 -6.29
CA SER A 72 -9.43 -18.39 -5.12
C SER A 72 -9.04 -16.93 -4.91
N VAL A 73 -7.75 -16.59 -5.00
CA VAL A 73 -7.28 -15.20 -4.90
C VAL A 73 -7.84 -14.36 -6.04
N TYR A 74 -7.82 -14.87 -7.28
CA TYR A 74 -8.40 -14.19 -8.44
C TYR A 74 -9.88 -13.86 -8.24
N LEU A 75 -10.69 -14.84 -7.79
CA LEU A 75 -12.11 -14.62 -7.54
C LEU A 75 -12.36 -13.60 -6.42
N ALA A 76 -11.55 -13.64 -5.35
CA ALA A 76 -11.62 -12.66 -4.27
C ALA A 76 -11.29 -11.24 -4.76
N THR A 77 -10.24 -11.08 -5.56
CA THR A 77 -9.85 -9.81 -6.17
C THR A 77 -10.92 -9.32 -7.13
N ARG A 78 -11.47 -10.18 -7.98
CA ARG A 78 -12.57 -9.83 -8.91
C ARG A 78 -13.81 -9.34 -8.18
N GLU A 79 -14.16 -9.95 -7.05
CA GLU A 79 -15.28 -9.48 -6.23
C GLU A 79 -14.95 -8.18 -5.50
N ALA A 80 -13.68 -7.99 -5.11
CA ALA A 80 -13.23 -6.76 -4.47
C ALA A 80 -13.32 -5.56 -5.40
N THR A 81 -12.86 -5.71 -6.65
CA THR A 81 -12.73 -4.65 -7.65
C THR A 81 -14.08 -4.17 -8.20
N LYS A 82 -15.14 -4.99 -8.15
CA LYS A 82 -16.51 -4.55 -8.51
C LYS A 82 -16.99 -3.31 -7.76
N LYS A 83 -16.44 -3.06 -6.57
CA LYS A 83 -16.79 -1.88 -5.74
C LYS A 83 -15.86 -0.68 -5.94
N TRP A 84 -14.84 -0.79 -6.81
CA TRP A 84 -13.88 0.27 -7.08
C TRP A 84 -14.36 1.17 -8.24
N SER A 85 -15.57 1.71 -8.09
CA SER A 85 -16.16 2.64 -9.07
C SER A 85 -15.86 4.11 -8.77
N MET A 86 -15.49 4.43 -7.53
CA MET A 86 -15.26 5.80 -7.10
C MET A 86 -13.87 6.28 -7.54
N PRO A 87 -13.76 7.47 -8.16
CA PRO A 87 -12.46 8.03 -8.51
C PRO A 87 -11.67 8.43 -7.26
N ILE A 88 -10.36 8.55 -7.42
CA ILE A 88 -9.49 9.09 -6.38
C ILE A 88 -9.88 10.55 -6.12
N ALA A 89 -10.09 10.91 -4.86
CA ALA A 89 -10.41 12.28 -4.48
C ALA A 89 -9.27 13.22 -4.90
N ASN A 90 -9.62 14.39 -5.46
CA ASN A 90 -8.66 15.40 -5.95
C ASN A 90 -7.72 14.91 -7.06
N TRP A 91 -8.13 13.91 -7.85
CA TRP A 91 -7.28 13.32 -8.90
C TRP A 91 -6.71 14.35 -9.89
N GLY A 92 -7.48 15.38 -10.28
CA GLY A 92 -6.96 16.42 -11.19
C GLY A 92 -5.77 17.19 -10.62
N ILE A 93 -5.78 17.50 -9.31
CA ILE A 93 -4.65 18.17 -8.64
C ILE A 93 -3.45 17.24 -8.59
N ILE A 94 -3.68 15.97 -8.22
CA ILE A 94 -2.64 14.94 -8.16
C ILE A 94 -2.00 14.72 -9.54
N LEU A 95 -2.82 14.66 -10.59
CA LEU A 95 -2.35 14.49 -11.97
C LEU A 95 -1.48 15.67 -12.41
N ASN A 96 -1.85 16.90 -12.07
CA ASN A 96 -1.02 18.07 -12.33
C ASN A 96 0.34 17.98 -11.62
N GLN A 97 0.38 17.49 -10.37
CA GLN A 97 1.66 17.25 -9.69
C GLN A 97 2.53 16.23 -10.43
N PHE A 98 1.93 15.14 -10.92
CA PHE A 98 2.66 14.14 -11.71
C PHE A 98 3.18 14.68 -13.05
N LEU A 99 2.41 15.52 -13.74
CA LEU A 99 2.84 16.17 -14.98
C LEU A 99 4.04 17.08 -14.73
N THR A 100 4.04 17.84 -13.63
CA THR A 100 5.16 18.73 -13.27
C THR A 100 6.42 17.95 -12.88
N ILE A 101 6.28 16.89 -12.06
CA ILE A 101 7.43 16.09 -11.59
C ILE A 101 7.99 15.21 -12.71
N TYR A 102 7.13 14.71 -13.61
CA TYR A 102 7.48 13.72 -14.63
C TYR A 102 7.03 14.11 -16.04
N GLU A 103 7.34 15.34 -16.45
CA GLU A 103 6.92 15.97 -17.72
C GLU A 103 7.03 15.05 -18.95
N LYS A 104 8.13 14.30 -19.07
CA LYS A 104 8.41 13.44 -20.25
C LYS A 104 7.82 12.03 -20.15
N ARG A 105 7.29 11.62 -19.00
CA ARG A 105 6.79 10.25 -18.76
C ARG A 105 5.26 10.17 -18.81
N VAL A 106 4.57 11.21 -18.37
CA VAL A 106 3.11 11.26 -18.39
C VAL A 106 2.65 11.95 -19.67
N ARG A 107 2.02 11.20 -20.57
CA ARG A 107 1.36 11.73 -21.77
C ARG A 107 -0.15 11.66 -21.54
N LEU A 108 -0.82 12.80 -21.65
CA LEU A 108 -2.28 12.89 -21.62
C LEU A 108 -2.86 12.70 -23.02
#